data_AF-X1SX19-F1
#
_entry.id   AF-X1SX19-F1
#
_cell.length_a   1.000
_cell.length_b   1.000
_cell.length_c   1.000
_cell.angle_alpha   90.00
_cell.angle_beta   90.00
_cell.angle_gamma   90.00
#
_symmetry.space_group_name_H-M   'P 1'
#
loop_
_entity.id
_entity.type
_entity.pdbx_description
1 polymer ?
#
loop_
_entity_poly.entity_id
_entity_poly.type
_entity_poly.pdbx_seq_one_letter_code
_entity_poly.pdbx_strand_id
1 'polypeptide(L)'
;FSDFWWPLILTTAFTILLLYARLFRPYTFRGVGGSGRPQALAEIHFPATGIVLIGVGWGILKEPWLAIVPLCWMGGGDAITGLIRSRVYGKEVKGNWGSLGMLITCLILAYFICPYWLGAIGAVTAVIAERFTKTTKWVDDNLTIPLASAVVMGVLYVLF
;
A
#
# COMPACT_ATOMS: atom_id res chain seq x y z
N PHE A 1 -5.39 14.95 12.09
CA PHE A 1 -6.69 15.42 11.57
C PHE A 1 -7.77 15.05 12.58
N SER A 2 -8.70 15.95 12.85
CA SER A 2 -9.85 15.70 13.76
C SER A 2 -10.97 14.91 13.09
N ASP A 3 -10.98 14.84 11.75
CA ASP A 3 -12.04 14.22 10.95
C ASP A 3 -11.43 13.55 9.70
N PHE A 4 -12.07 12.47 9.24
CA PHE A 4 -11.61 11.67 8.09
C PHE A 4 -11.81 12.36 6.75
N TRP A 5 -12.71 13.36 6.68
CA TRP A 5 -12.99 14.12 5.47
C TRP A 5 -11.75 14.80 4.88
N TRP A 6 -10.89 15.36 5.71
CA TRP A 6 -9.68 16.06 5.24
C TRP A 6 -8.69 15.12 4.55
N PRO A 7 -8.25 14.00 5.17
CA PRO A 7 -7.47 12.98 4.48
C PRO A 7 -8.16 12.49 3.20
N LEU A 8 -9.47 12.22 3.25
CA LEU A 8 -10.21 11.69 2.10
C LEU A 8 -10.21 12.65 0.91
N ILE A 9 -10.49 13.93 1.16
CA ILE A 9 -10.48 14.98 0.12
C ILE A 9 -9.07 15.14 -0.46
N LEU A 10 -8.04 15.19 0.38
CA LEU A 10 -6.65 15.33 -0.07
C LEU A 10 -6.21 14.14 -0.92
N THR A 11 -6.48 12.92 -0.47
CA THR A 11 -6.15 11.70 -1.22
C THR A 11 -6.93 11.61 -2.54
N THR A 12 -8.20 12.02 -2.54
CA THR A 12 -9.03 12.06 -3.75
C THR A 12 -8.52 13.09 -4.75
N ALA A 13 -8.27 14.33 -4.29
CA ALA A 13 -7.71 15.39 -5.13
C ALA A 13 -6.35 15.00 -5.72
N PHE A 14 -5.50 14.35 -4.92
CA PHE A 14 -4.20 13.86 -5.39
C PHE A 14 -4.35 12.74 -6.44
N THR A 15 -5.30 11.82 -6.25
CA THR A 15 -5.61 10.76 -7.23
C THR A 15 -6.09 11.37 -8.56
N ILE A 16 -6.98 12.37 -8.51
CA ILE A 16 -7.48 13.08 -9.70
C ILE A 16 -6.33 13.81 -10.39
N LEU A 17 -5.45 14.46 -9.64
CA LEU A 17 -4.27 15.16 -10.18
C LEU A 17 -3.34 14.19 -10.92
N LEU A 18 -3.09 13.00 -10.39
CA LEU A 18 -2.27 11.97 -11.05
C LEU A 18 -2.95 11.39 -12.29
N LEU A 19 -4.27 11.16 -12.24
CA LEU A 19 -5.06 10.75 -13.40
C LEU A 19 -4.99 11.80 -14.51
N TYR A 20 -5.18 13.08 -14.17
CA TYR A 20 -5.05 14.19 -15.12
C TYR A 20 -3.64 14.26 -15.72
N ALA A 21 -2.61 14.18 -14.87
CA ALA A 21 -1.23 14.18 -15.32
C ALA A 21 -0.96 13.02 -16.28
N ARG A 22 -1.51 11.83 -16.03
CA ARG A 22 -1.35 10.67 -16.93
C ARG A 22 -2.06 10.83 -18.27
N LEU A 23 -3.29 11.37 -18.27
CA LEU A 23 -4.08 11.52 -19.49
C LEU A 23 -3.56 12.64 -20.40
N PHE A 24 -3.17 13.78 -19.82
CA PHE A 24 -2.86 14.99 -20.57
C PHE A 24 -1.36 15.31 -20.65
N ARG A 25 -0.55 14.84 -19.70
CA ARG A 25 0.88 15.13 -19.60
C ARG A 25 1.73 13.88 -19.27
N PRO A 26 1.54 12.74 -19.96
CA PRO A 26 2.15 11.46 -19.57
C PRO A 26 3.69 11.49 -19.54
N TYR A 27 4.32 12.30 -20.38
CA TYR A 27 5.79 12.38 -20.49
C TYR A 27 6.42 13.40 -19.54
N THR A 28 5.62 14.20 -18.84
CA THR A 28 6.16 15.25 -17.95
C THR A 28 6.73 14.67 -16.66
N PHE A 29 6.20 13.54 -16.19
CA PHE A 29 6.64 12.89 -14.95
C PHE A 29 7.11 11.46 -15.20
N ARG A 30 8.34 11.14 -14.78
CA ARG A 30 8.82 9.75 -14.71
C ARG A 30 7.92 8.98 -13.74
N GLY A 31 7.34 7.87 -14.20
CA GLY A 31 6.46 7.02 -13.40
C GLY A 31 4.96 7.25 -13.62
N VAL A 32 4.52 8.40 -14.13
CA VAL A 32 3.09 8.69 -14.40
C VAL A 32 2.69 8.36 -15.86
N GLY A 33 3.66 8.06 -16.72
CA GLY A 33 3.41 7.76 -18.14
C GLY A 33 4.70 7.72 -18.98
N GLY A 34 5.80 8.26 -18.47
CA GLY A 34 7.14 8.19 -19.08
C GLY A 34 7.86 6.85 -18.93
N SER A 35 9.19 6.86 -19.12
CA SER A 35 10.15 5.75 -19.35
C SER A 35 10.31 4.68 -18.24
N GLY A 36 9.22 4.27 -17.58
CA GLY A 36 9.14 3.15 -16.65
C GLY A 36 8.28 2.00 -17.22
N ARG A 37 7.46 1.36 -16.36
CA ARG A 37 6.49 0.31 -16.76
C ARG A 37 5.28 0.97 -17.45
N PRO A 38 5.16 0.95 -18.80
CA PRO A 38 4.14 1.75 -19.51
C PRO A 38 2.71 1.28 -19.23
N GLN A 39 2.55 0.07 -18.70
CA GLN A 39 1.26 -0.57 -18.46
C GLN A 39 0.79 -0.52 -16.99
N ALA A 40 1.69 -0.26 -16.03
CA ALA A 40 1.31 -0.21 -14.62
C ALA A 40 0.82 1.19 -14.25
N LEU A 41 -0.34 1.26 -13.60
CA LEU A 41 -0.95 2.48 -13.05
C LEU A 41 -0.68 2.58 -11.54
N ALA A 42 0.49 2.13 -11.11
CA ALA A 42 0.89 1.96 -9.72
C ALA A 42 0.71 3.26 -8.91
N GLU A 43 1.10 4.37 -9.52
CA GLU A 43 1.04 5.72 -8.96
C GLU A 43 -0.39 6.23 -8.75
N ILE A 44 -1.37 5.74 -9.52
CA ILE A 44 -2.78 6.06 -9.34
C ILE A 44 -3.44 5.05 -8.38
N HIS A 45 -3.11 3.77 -8.51
CA HIS A 45 -3.67 2.71 -7.68
C HIS A 45 -3.36 2.90 -6.20
N PHE A 46 -2.17 3.38 -5.85
CA PHE A 46 -1.80 3.60 -4.45
C PHE A 46 -2.71 4.63 -3.74
N PRO A 47 -2.81 5.89 -4.20
CA PRO A 47 -3.70 6.86 -3.58
C PRO A 47 -5.18 6.48 -3.75
N ALA A 48 -5.58 5.85 -4.87
CA ALA A 48 -6.95 5.33 -5.03
C ALA A 48 -7.30 4.28 -3.96
N THR A 49 -6.37 3.39 -3.62
CA THR A 49 -6.54 2.45 -2.51
C THR A 49 -6.66 3.18 -1.17
N GLY A 50 -5.91 4.28 -1.00
CA GLY A 50 -6.05 5.17 0.15
C GLY A 50 -7.45 5.75 0.30
N ILE A 51 -8.14 6.12 -0.79
CA ILE A 51 -9.54 6.60 -0.74
C ILE A 51 -10.44 5.53 -0.12
N VAL A 52 -10.32 4.28 -0.57
CA VAL A 52 -11.12 3.15 -0.06
C VAL A 52 -10.80 2.90 1.41
N LEU A 53 -9.52 2.86 1.78
CA LEU A 53 -9.10 2.59 3.14
C LEU A 53 -9.50 3.69 4.13
N ILE A 54 -9.35 4.96 3.76
CA ILE A 54 -9.79 6.08 4.59
C ILE A 54 -11.32 6.07 4.72
N GLY A 55 -12.04 5.84 3.63
CA GLY A 55 -13.51 5.77 3.65
C GLY A 55 -14.04 4.62 4.52
N VAL A 56 -13.46 3.43 4.42
CA VAL A 56 -13.92 2.24 5.15
C VAL A 56 -13.34 2.20 6.58
N GLY A 57 -12.02 2.27 6.72
CA GLY A 57 -11.34 2.17 8.01
C GLY A 57 -11.64 3.36 8.93
N TRP A 58 -11.51 4.58 8.41
CA TRP A 58 -11.76 5.77 9.23
C TRP A 58 -13.22 6.23 9.15
N GLY A 59 -13.85 6.23 7.96
CA GLY A 59 -15.23 6.68 7.82
C GLY A 59 -16.26 5.74 8.47
N ILE A 60 -16.17 4.43 8.20
CA ILE A 60 -17.14 3.44 8.70
C ILE A 60 -16.73 2.90 10.07
N LEU A 61 -15.49 2.42 10.20
CA LEU A 61 -15.02 1.81 11.46
C LEU A 61 -14.57 2.86 12.51
N LYS A 62 -14.53 4.16 12.15
CA LYS A 62 -14.12 5.28 13.02
C LYS A 62 -12.70 5.18 13.57
N GLU A 63 -11.87 4.31 13.00
CA GLU A 63 -10.54 4.02 13.49
C GLU A 63 -9.48 4.41 12.45
N PRO A 64 -8.77 5.54 12.63
CA PRO A 64 -7.82 6.06 11.64
C PRO A 64 -6.66 5.10 11.35
N TRP A 65 -6.21 4.36 12.36
CA TRP A 65 -5.05 3.49 12.25
C TRP A 65 -5.30 2.31 11.30
N LEU A 66 -6.54 1.79 11.24
CA LEU A 66 -6.93 0.74 10.30
C LEU A 66 -6.82 1.16 8.83
N ALA A 67 -6.95 2.46 8.55
CA ALA A 67 -6.78 3.00 7.20
C ALA A 67 -5.31 3.26 6.85
N ILE A 68 -4.55 3.81 7.80
CA ILE A 68 -3.19 4.33 7.55
C ILE A 68 -2.15 3.20 7.55
N VAL A 69 -2.26 2.25 8.48
CA VAL A 69 -1.26 1.19 8.68
C VAL A 69 -1.08 0.30 7.44
N PRO A 70 -2.14 -0.19 6.78
CA PRO A 70 -2.03 -0.95 5.53
C PRO A 70 -1.31 -0.19 4.41
N LEU A 71 -1.54 1.13 4.30
CA LEU A 71 -0.84 1.99 3.35
C LEU A 71 0.65 2.11 3.69
N CYS A 72 0.99 2.20 4.99
CA CYS A 72 2.37 2.22 5.45
C CYS A 72 3.10 0.90 5.18
N TRP A 73 2.44 -0.25 5.30
CA TRP A 73 3.07 -1.54 4.95
C TRP A 73 3.38 -1.66 3.47
N MET A 74 2.48 -1.20 2.61
CA MET A 74 2.76 -1.15 1.19
C MET A 74 3.92 -0.17 0.92
N GLY A 75 3.83 1.08 1.36
CA GLY A 75 4.83 2.10 0.99
C GLY A 75 6.21 1.84 1.61
N GLY A 76 6.25 1.54 2.91
CA GLY A 76 7.48 1.30 3.65
C GLY A 76 8.04 -0.11 3.41
N GLY A 77 7.18 -1.12 3.37
CA GLY A 77 7.58 -2.50 3.12
C GLY A 77 8.14 -2.69 1.71
N ASP A 78 7.43 -2.22 0.68
CA ASP A 78 7.87 -2.35 -0.72
C ASP A 78 9.14 -1.54 -1.00
N ALA A 79 9.32 -0.37 -0.36
CA ALA A 79 10.55 0.40 -0.48
C ALA A 79 11.78 -0.39 0.01
N ILE A 80 11.65 -1.10 1.13
CA ILE A 80 12.71 -1.95 1.68
C ILE A 80 12.92 -3.20 0.83
N THR A 81 11.84 -3.85 0.36
CA THR A 81 11.94 -4.97 -0.60
C THR A 81 12.70 -4.53 -1.85
N GLY A 82 12.37 -3.37 -2.42
CA GLY A 82 13.03 -2.81 -3.60
C GLY A 82 14.52 -2.57 -3.38
N LEU A 83 14.90 -2.02 -2.22
CA LEU A 83 16.29 -1.77 -1.85
C LEU A 83 17.08 -3.09 -1.71
N ILE A 84 16.53 -4.06 -0.98
CA ILE A 84 17.16 -5.37 -0.79
C ILE A 84 17.27 -6.09 -2.13
N ARG A 85 16.22 -6.03 -2.96
CA ARG A 85 16.20 -6.65 -4.28
C ARG A 85 17.26 -6.07 -5.21
N SER A 86 17.39 -4.75 -5.22
CA SER A 86 18.42 -4.07 -6.00
C SER A 86 19.83 -4.46 -5.57
N ARG A 87 20.06 -4.66 -4.27
CA ARG A 87 21.39 -4.94 -3.71
C ARG A 87 21.79 -6.41 -3.72
N VAL A 88 20.84 -7.32 -3.47
CA VAL A 88 21.10 -8.76 -3.36
C VAL A 88 20.95 -9.47 -4.69
N TYR A 89 19.90 -9.16 -5.45
CA TYR A 89 19.57 -9.89 -6.68
C TYR A 89 19.94 -9.13 -7.96
N GLY A 90 20.06 -7.80 -7.90
CA GLY A 90 20.38 -6.95 -9.05
C GLY A 90 19.36 -7.00 -10.19
N LYS A 91 18.20 -7.63 -9.97
CA LYS A 91 17.11 -7.84 -10.93
C LYS A 91 15.76 -7.77 -10.21
N GLU A 92 14.70 -7.46 -10.96
CA GLU A 92 13.33 -7.43 -10.43
C GLU A 92 12.76 -8.84 -10.18
N VAL A 93 13.25 -9.52 -9.14
CA VAL A 93 12.74 -10.82 -8.68
C VAL A 93 12.04 -10.69 -7.32
N LYS A 94 10.91 -11.38 -7.15
CA LYS A 94 10.25 -11.57 -5.85
C LYS A 94 10.99 -12.67 -5.07
N GLY A 95 12.11 -12.30 -4.46
CA GLY A 95 12.98 -13.21 -3.72
C GLY A 95 12.69 -13.24 -2.21
N ASN A 96 13.01 -14.35 -1.55
CA ASN A 96 12.76 -14.54 -0.12
C ASN A 96 13.43 -13.46 0.75
N TRP A 97 14.59 -12.94 0.36
CA TRP A 97 15.28 -11.86 1.10
C TRP A 97 14.50 -10.54 1.08
N GLY A 98 13.81 -10.24 -0.03
CA GLY A 98 12.96 -9.06 -0.14
C GLY A 98 11.76 -9.16 0.81
N SER A 99 11.01 -10.27 0.74
CA SER A 99 9.86 -10.51 1.62
C SER A 99 10.24 -10.59 3.10
N LEU A 100 11.44 -11.10 3.44
CA LEU A 100 11.95 -11.06 4.82
C LEU A 100 12.18 -9.61 5.28
N GLY A 101 12.76 -8.77 4.43
CA GLY A 101 12.93 -7.35 4.70
C GLY A 101 11.59 -6.64 4.91
N MET A 102 10.63 -6.89 4.01
CA MET A 102 9.26 -6.39 4.15
C MET A 102 8.66 -6.78 5.49
N LEU A 103 8.75 -8.06 5.87
CA LEU A 103 8.19 -8.57 7.12
C LEU A 103 8.79 -7.86 8.34
N ILE A 104 10.12 -7.76 8.40
CA ILE A 104 10.82 -7.10 9.51
C ILE A 104 10.38 -5.64 9.61
N THR A 105 10.36 -4.90 8.49
CA THR A 105 9.91 -3.51 8.47
C THR A 105 8.45 -3.37 8.90
N CYS A 106 7.57 -4.24 8.40
CA CYS A 106 6.14 -4.21 8.75
C CYS A 106 5.90 -4.55 10.22
N LEU A 107 6.67 -5.48 10.81
CA LEU A 107 6.61 -5.80 12.24
C LEU A 107 7.14 -4.67 13.12
N ILE A 108 8.22 -3.99 12.72
CA ILE A 108 8.72 -2.80 13.41
C ILE A 108 7.66 -1.71 13.40
N LEU A 109 6.99 -1.48 12.26
CA LEU A 109 5.88 -0.53 12.19
C LEU A 109 4.69 -0.99 13.04
N ALA A 110 4.41 -2.29 13.07
CA ALA A 110 3.34 -2.87 13.89
C ALA A 110 3.56 -2.69 15.39
N TYR A 111 4.82 -2.62 15.86
CA TYR A 111 5.16 -2.38 17.26
C TYR A 111 4.56 -1.07 17.81
N PHE A 112 4.37 -0.07 16.96
CA PHE A 112 3.78 1.21 17.35
C PHE A 112 2.23 1.20 17.34
N ILE A 113 1.62 0.05 17.05
CA ILE A 113 0.16 -0.11 16.96
C ILE A 113 -0.33 -0.91 18.16
N CYS A 114 -1.36 -0.41 18.83
CA CYS A 114 -2.06 -1.16 19.86
C CYS A 114 -3.44 -1.61 19.34
N PRO A 115 -3.78 -2.90 19.44
CA PRO A 115 -2.96 -4.00 19.95
C PRO A 115 -1.96 -4.55 18.91
N TYR A 116 -0.75 -4.90 19.37
CA TYR A 116 0.35 -5.35 18.51
C TYR A 116 0.00 -6.57 17.65
N TRP A 117 -0.76 -7.52 18.19
CA TRP A 117 -1.10 -8.76 17.49
C TRP A 117 -1.92 -8.52 16.21
N LEU A 118 -2.79 -7.50 16.19
CA LEU A 118 -3.53 -7.10 14.98
C LEU A 118 -2.56 -6.58 13.90
N GLY A 119 -1.62 -5.73 14.31
CA GLY A 119 -0.57 -5.22 13.42
C GLY A 119 0.33 -6.35 12.90
N ALA A 120 0.70 -7.32 13.74
CA ALA A 120 1.54 -8.45 13.34
C ALA A 120 0.83 -9.35 12.31
N ILE A 121 -0.46 -9.65 12.50
CA ILE A 121 -1.23 -10.44 11.53
C ILE A 121 -1.40 -9.67 10.21
N GLY A 122 -1.65 -8.37 10.27
CA GLY A 122 -1.73 -7.53 9.07
C GLY A 122 -0.39 -7.47 8.31
N ALA A 123 0.74 -7.38 9.02
CA ALA A 123 2.08 -7.43 8.45
C ALA A 123 2.36 -8.78 7.74
N VAL A 124 2.02 -9.90 8.37
CA VAL A 124 2.15 -11.23 7.73
C VAL A 124 1.26 -11.32 6.49
N THR A 125 0.01 -10.85 6.58
CA THR A 125 -0.92 -10.79 5.45
C THR A 125 -0.35 -9.95 4.30
N ALA A 126 0.26 -8.81 4.60
CA ALA A 126 0.87 -7.93 3.61
C ALA A 126 2.00 -8.63 2.84
N VAL A 127 2.87 -9.37 3.53
CA VAL A 127 3.98 -10.12 2.92
C VAL A 127 3.48 -11.31 2.09
N ILE A 128 2.44 -12.00 2.57
CA ILE A 128 1.78 -13.06 1.79
C ILE A 128 1.19 -12.45 0.52
N ALA A 129 0.45 -11.34 0.62
CA ALA A 129 -0.12 -10.65 -0.52
C ALA A 129 0.96 -10.21 -1.52
N GLU A 130 2.07 -9.63 -1.06
CA GLU A 130 3.22 -9.25 -1.90
C GLU A 130 3.77 -10.45 -2.69
N ARG A 131 3.93 -11.60 -2.02
CA ARG A 131 4.51 -12.81 -2.62
C ARG A 131 3.60 -13.46 -3.65
N PHE A 132 2.29 -13.47 -3.42
CA PHE A 132 1.32 -14.15 -4.29
C PHE A 132 0.75 -13.25 -5.39
N THR A 133 0.79 -11.93 -5.23
CA THR A 133 0.28 -11.01 -6.25
C THR A 133 1.19 -11.03 -7.46
N LYS A 134 0.64 -11.40 -8.63
CA LYS A 134 1.34 -11.26 -9.91
C LYS A 134 1.00 -9.89 -10.49
N THR A 135 1.98 -8.99 -10.56
CA THR A 135 1.80 -7.65 -11.13
C THR A 135 1.30 -7.78 -12.57
N THR A 136 0.02 -7.50 -12.77
CA THR A 136 -0.69 -7.53 -14.04
C THR A 136 -1.18 -6.12 -14.34
N LYS A 137 -1.47 -5.80 -15.61
CA LYS A 137 -1.96 -4.47 -16.03
C LYS A 137 -3.11 -3.90 -15.17
N TRP A 138 -3.94 -4.77 -14.59
CA TRP A 138 -5.11 -4.39 -13.77
C TRP A 138 -4.95 -4.68 -12.27
N VAL A 139 -3.99 -5.51 -11.88
CA VAL A 139 -3.81 -5.95 -10.49
C VAL A 139 -2.37 -5.69 -10.10
N ASP A 140 -2.21 -4.75 -9.18
CA ASP A 140 -0.91 -4.29 -8.71
C ASP A 140 -0.72 -4.57 -7.22
N ASP A 141 0.53 -4.67 -6.81
CA ASP A 141 0.92 -4.85 -5.42
C ASP A 141 0.40 -3.65 -4.56
N ASN A 142 0.29 -2.48 -5.20
CA ASN A 142 -0.25 -1.22 -4.65
C ASN A 142 -1.73 -1.28 -4.26
N LEU A 143 -2.50 -2.21 -4.84
CA LEU A 143 -3.91 -2.43 -4.54
C LEU A 143 -4.06 -3.62 -3.59
N THR A 144 -3.34 -4.70 -3.88
CA THR A 144 -3.56 -5.99 -3.24
C THR A 144 -3.03 -6.03 -1.81
N ILE A 145 -1.86 -5.42 -1.56
CA ILE A 145 -1.25 -5.40 -0.22
C ILE A 145 -2.10 -4.58 0.77
N PRO A 146 -2.44 -3.30 0.50
CA PRO A 146 -3.20 -2.53 1.47
C PRO A 146 -4.61 -3.06 1.68
N LEU A 147 -5.30 -3.52 0.62
CA LEU A 147 -6.66 -4.07 0.77
C LEU A 147 -6.66 -5.38 1.55
N ALA A 148 -5.79 -6.33 1.23
CA ALA A 148 -5.78 -7.62 1.92
C ALA A 148 -5.46 -7.45 3.42
N SER A 149 -4.46 -6.63 3.74
CA SER A 149 -4.06 -6.38 5.12
C SER A 149 -5.13 -5.58 5.89
N ALA A 150 -5.75 -4.57 5.28
CA ALA A 150 -6.86 -3.83 5.89
C ALA A 150 -8.11 -4.69 6.14
N VAL A 151 -8.47 -5.57 5.20
CA VAL A 151 -9.61 -6.48 5.35
C VAL A 151 -9.37 -7.43 6.51
N VAL A 152 -8.20 -8.06 6.59
CA VAL A 152 -7.87 -8.97 7.69
C VAL A 152 -7.87 -8.23 9.03
N MET A 153 -7.22 -7.07 9.11
CA MET A 153 -7.21 -6.27 10.34
C MET A 153 -8.61 -5.79 10.74
N GLY A 154 -9.39 -5.29 9.79
CA GLY A 154 -10.74 -4.76 10.05
C GLY A 154 -11.70 -5.86 10.50
N VAL A 155 -11.64 -7.05 9.87
CA VAL A 155 -12.43 -8.20 10.31
C VAL A 155 -12.04 -8.63 11.72
N LEU A 156 -10.75 -8.74 12.01
CA LEU A 156 -10.29 -9.11 13.35
C LEU A 156 -10.67 -8.06 14.40
N TYR A 157 -10.59 -6.78 14.07
CA TYR A 157 -11.01 -5.70 14.97
C TYR A 157 -12.51 -5.70 15.26
N VAL A 158 -13.35 -6.10 14.29
CA VAL A 158 -14.80 -6.20 14.52
C VAL A 158 -15.18 -7.44 15.33
N LEU A 159 -14.40 -8.52 15.24
CA LEU A 159 -14.68 -9.80 15.89
C LEU A 159 -14.18 -9.90 17.35
N PHE A 160 -13.19 -9.10 17.75
CA PHE A 160 -12.53 -9.15 19.06
C PHE A 160 -12.49 -7.79 19.73
#